data_AF-A0A2M8BH96-F1
#
_entry.id   AF-A0A2M8BH96-F1
#
_cell.length_a   1.000
_cell.length_b   1.000
_cell.length_c   1.000
_cell.angle_alpha   90.00
_cell.angle_beta   90.00
_cell.angle_gamma   90.00
#
_symmetry.space_group_name_H-M   'P 1'
#
loop_
_entity.id
_entity.type
_entity.pdbx_description
1 polymer ?
#
loop_
_entity_poly.entity_id
_entity_poly.type
_entity_poly.pdbx_seq_one_letter_code
_entity_poly.pdbx_strand_id
1 'polypeptide(L)'
;QMLKMGQLRLGSNLFHIGVLFLFFGHLIGMLTPHFVYEHFISAGDKQLLAMISGGIAGLLGFIGITLLLHRRLTEPRIRINSKTSDIVLLVLLWLQLALGLATVPLSGQHLDGSMMMNLAGWAQAIVTFQPGAVALLAEAGFIFKMHMFLGMTIFFIFPFTRLVHVWSGFASVGYLLRPYQVVRAQRLNVPAGQNQPRQPGAGV
;
A
#
# COMPACT_ATOMS: atom_id res chain seq x y z
N GLN A 1 -8.49 18.51 1.29
CA GLN A 1 -9.90 18.32 0.90
C GLN A 1 -10.67 19.64 0.83
N MET A 2 -10.41 20.58 1.74
CA MET A 2 -11.06 21.90 1.84
C MET A 2 -11.09 22.75 0.55
N LEU A 3 -10.12 22.60 -0.36
CA LEU A 3 -9.98 23.48 -1.52
C LEU A 3 -10.84 23.11 -2.75
N LYS A 4 -11.26 21.85 -2.90
CA LYS A 4 -12.16 21.36 -3.98
C LYS A 4 -12.63 19.94 -3.66
N MET A 5 -13.92 19.75 -3.37
CA MET A 5 -14.49 18.53 -2.78
C MET A 5 -14.91 17.46 -3.80
N GLY A 6 -15.56 17.84 -4.91
CA GLY A 6 -16.23 16.89 -5.83
C GLY A 6 -15.30 15.84 -6.47
N GLN A 7 -14.34 16.29 -7.29
CA GLN A 7 -13.38 15.40 -7.97
C GLN A 7 -12.47 14.63 -7.00
N LEU A 8 -12.29 15.16 -5.79
CA LEU A 8 -11.42 14.57 -4.78
C LEU A 8 -12.03 13.34 -4.12
N ARG A 9 -13.34 13.33 -3.86
CA ARG A 9 -13.99 12.17 -3.22
C ARG A 9 -13.91 10.93 -4.11
N LEU A 10 -14.28 11.08 -5.39
CA LEU A 10 -14.22 9.98 -6.35
C LEU A 10 -12.78 9.50 -6.56
N GLY A 11 -11.86 10.41 -6.91
CA GLY A 11 -10.46 10.05 -7.17
C GLY A 11 -9.77 9.45 -5.95
N SER A 12 -10.03 9.98 -4.75
CA SER A 12 -9.46 9.46 -3.50
C SER A 12 -9.99 8.08 -3.17
N ASN A 13 -11.32 7.85 -3.26
CA ASN A 13 -11.90 6.56 -2.93
C ASN A 13 -11.45 5.47 -3.91
N LEU A 14 -11.52 5.74 -5.21
CA LEU A 14 -11.06 4.81 -6.25
C LEU A 14 -9.58 4.43 -6.06
N PHE A 15 -8.72 5.43 -5.82
CA PHE A 15 -7.30 5.18 -5.60
C PHE A 15 -7.05 4.33 -4.35
N HIS A 16 -7.64 4.70 -3.19
CA HIS A 16 -7.35 4.02 -1.94
C HIS A 16 -7.95 2.61 -1.88
N ILE A 17 -9.16 2.41 -2.39
CA ILE A 17 -9.75 1.06 -2.48
C ILE A 17 -8.89 0.17 -3.37
N GLY A 18 -8.50 0.67 -4.56
CA GLY A 18 -7.65 -0.08 -5.48
C GLY A 18 -6.28 -0.40 -4.89
N VAL A 19 -5.57 0.59 -4.34
CA VAL A 19 -4.21 0.40 -3.81
C VAL A 19 -4.18 -0.47 -2.55
N LEU A 20 -5.20 -0.39 -1.67
CA LEU A 20 -5.29 -1.25 -0.49
C LEU A 20 -5.54 -2.70 -0.90
N PHE A 21 -6.46 -2.93 -1.83
CA PHE A 21 -6.70 -4.27 -2.37
C PHE A 21 -5.44 -4.84 -3.01
N LEU A 22 -4.77 -4.05 -3.86
CA LEU A 22 -3.51 -4.46 -4.48
C LEU A 22 -2.41 -4.73 -3.46
N PHE A 23 -2.29 -3.90 -2.42
CA PHE A 23 -1.29 -4.09 -1.37
C PHE A 23 -1.47 -5.45 -0.68
N PHE A 24 -2.68 -5.77 -0.21
CA PHE A 24 -2.94 -7.06 0.41
C PHE A 24 -2.88 -8.23 -0.58
N GLY A 25 -3.33 -8.02 -1.81
CA GLY A 25 -3.22 -9.02 -2.88
C GLY A 25 -1.76 -9.37 -3.19
N HIS A 26 -0.87 -8.38 -3.26
CA HIS A 26 0.58 -8.58 -3.43
C HIS A 26 1.20 -9.23 -2.20
N LEU A 27 0.87 -8.75 -1.00
CA LEU A 27 1.40 -9.28 0.26
C LEU A 27 1.08 -10.77 0.41
N ILE A 28 -0.20 -11.13 0.30
CA ILE A 28 -0.66 -12.52 0.44
C ILE A 28 -0.21 -13.33 -0.79
N GLY A 29 -0.33 -12.77 -1.99
CA GLY A 29 0.02 -13.44 -3.23
C GLY A 29 1.48 -13.86 -3.31
N MET A 30 2.40 -12.97 -2.95
CA MET A 30 3.84 -13.25 -3.04
C MET A 30 4.40 -13.93 -1.79
N LEU A 31 3.95 -13.58 -0.58
CA LEU A 31 4.58 -14.06 0.64
C LEU A 31 3.97 -15.33 1.22
N THR A 32 2.76 -15.74 0.78
CA THR A 32 2.21 -17.03 1.21
C THR A 32 3.01 -18.16 0.55
N PRO A 33 3.67 -19.04 1.31
CA PRO A 33 4.43 -20.16 0.75
C PRO A 33 3.55 -21.14 -0.02
N HIS A 34 4.12 -21.79 -1.04
CA HIS A 34 3.37 -22.72 -1.91
C HIS A 34 2.62 -23.80 -1.14
N PHE A 35 3.30 -24.45 -0.18
CA PHE A 35 2.75 -25.56 0.60
C PHE A 35 1.47 -25.21 1.39
N VAL A 36 1.26 -23.93 1.70
CA VAL A 36 0.09 -23.47 2.48
C VAL A 36 -1.18 -23.50 1.62
N TYR A 37 -1.07 -23.20 0.33
CA TYR A 37 -2.23 -23.00 -0.54
C TYR A 37 -2.37 -24.06 -1.64
N GLU A 38 -1.32 -24.83 -1.95
CA GLU A 38 -1.32 -25.80 -3.06
C GLU A 38 -2.46 -26.84 -2.99
N HIS A 39 -2.90 -27.18 -1.78
CA HIS A 39 -4.01 -28.11 -1.53
C HIS A 39 -5.40 -27.52 -1.86
N PHE A 40 -5.50 -26.19 -1.95
CA PHE A 40 -6.75 -25.46 -2.15
C PHE A 40 -6.83 -24.80 -3.53
N ILE A 41 -5.70 -24.30 -4.04
CA ILE A 41 -5.64 -23.53 -5.28
C ILE A 41 -4.32 -23.81 -6.00
N SER A 42 -4.41 -24.09 -7.31
CA SER A 42 -3.22 -24.25 -8.14
C SER A 42 -2.50 -22.91 -8.35
N ALA A 43 -1.23 -22.97 -8.74
CA ALA A 43 -0.48 -21.76 -9.07
C ALA A 43 -1.13 -20.97 -10.23
N GLY A 44 -1.63 -21.66 -11.25
CA GLY A 44 -2.35 -21.06 -12.37
C GLY A 44 -3.66 -20.39 -11.95
N ASP A 45 -4.45 -21.05 -11.10
CA ASP A 45 -5.72 -20.48 -10.60
C ASP A 45 -5.47 -19.24 -9.71
N LYS A 46 -4.41 -19.28 -8.90
CA LYS A 46 -3.98 -18.13 -8.10
C LYS A 46 -3.54 -16.97 -8.99
N GLN A 47 -2.82 -17.25 -10.07
CA GLN A 47 -2.46 -16.25 -11.07
C GLN A 47 -3.71 -15.65 -11.73
N LEU A 48 -4.68 -16.48 -12.13
CA LEU A 48 -5.92 -16.02 -12.75
C LEU A 48 -6.72 -15.14 -11.79
N LEU A 49 -6.84 -15.54 -10.52
CA LEU A 49 -7.46 -14.74 -9.47
C LEU A 49 -6.77 -13.39 -9.31
N ALA A 50 -5.43 -13.37 -9.31
CA ALA A 50 -4.64 -12.14 -9.24
C ALA A 50 -4.84 -11.26 -10.49
N MET A 51 -4.92 -11.84 -11.68
CA MET A 51 -5.16 -11.10 -12.93
C MET A 51 -6.54 -10.44 -12.96
N ILE A 52 -7.59 -11.17 -12.56
CA ILE A 52 -8.96 -10.65 -12.59
C ILE A 52 -9.15 -9.62 -11.47
N SER A 53 -8.96 -10.05 -10.22
CA SER A 53 -9.24 -9.19 -9.06
C SER A 53 -8.23 -8.05 -8.95
N GLY A 54 -6.95 -8.33 -9.16
CA GLY A 54 -5.89 -7.32 -9.19
C GLY A 54 -5.98 -6.42 -10.42
N GLY A 55 -6.41 -6.93 -11.58
CA GLY A 55 -6.66 -6.11 -12.77
C GLY A 55 -7.79 -5.09 -12.55
N ILE A 56 -8.91 -5.53 -11.96
CA ILE A 56 -10.03 -4.63 -11.61
C ILE A 56 -9.58 -3.59 -10.58
N ALA A 57 -8.96 -4.02 -9.48
CA ALA A 57 -8.47 -3.12 -8.44
C ALA A 57 -7.40 -2.15 -8.97
N GLY A 58 -6.52 -2.62 -9.85
CA GLY A 58 -5.51 -1.83 -10.53
C GLY A 58 -6.12 -0.78 -11.45
N LEU A 59 -7.18 -1.12 -12.19
CA LEU A 59 -7.89 -0.16 -13.05
C LEU A 59 -8.59 0.91 -12.21
N LEU A 60 -9.28 0.54 -11.14
CA LEU A 60 -9.87 1.49 -10.19
C LEU A 60 -8.80 2.41 -9.60
N GLY A 61 -7.70 1.82 -9.14
CA GLY A 61 -6.53 2.53 -8.63
C GLY A 61 -5.96 3.52 -9.64
N PHE A 62 -5.78 3.08 -10.88
CA PHE A 62 -5.22 3.84 -11.99
C PHE A 62 -6.10 5.04 -12.39
N ILE A 63 -7.42 4.82 -12.49
CA ILE A 63 -8.39 5.91 -12.74
C ILE A 63 -8.35 6.91 -11.57
N GLY A 64 -8.36 6.41 -10.33
CA GLY A 64 -8.30 7.24 -9.13
C GLY A 64 -7.05 8.13 -9.09
N ILE A 65 -5.87 7.56 -9.32
CA ILE A 65 -4.62 8.32 -9.32
C ILE A 65 -4.53 9.28 -10.50
N THR A 66 -5.06 8.91 -11.67
CA THR A 66 -5.10 9.80 -12.84
C THR A 66 -5.94 11.04 -12.53
N LEU A 67 -7.11 10.87 -11.90
CA LEU A 67 -7.94 12.00 -11.45
C LEU A 67 -7.22 12.87 -10.41
N LEU A 68 -6.52 12.26 -9.46
CA LEU A 68 -5.77 12.98 -8.41
C LEU A 68 -4.56 13.73 -8.97
N LEU A 69 -3.83 13.13 -9.91
CA LEU A 69 -2.69 13.72 -10.59
C LEU A 69 -3.13 14.88 -11.48
N HIS A 70 -4.15 14.66 -12.33
CA HIS A 70 -4.76 15.71 -13.13
C HIS A 70 -5.17 16.90 -12.25
N ARG A 71 -5.95 16.64 -11.19
CA ARG A 71 -6.36 17.68 -10.23
C ARG A 71 -5.18 18.41 -9.60
N ARG A 72 -4.04 17.76 -9.34
CA ARG A 72 -2.87 18.41 -8.74
C ARG A 72 -2.09 19.28 -9.73
N LEU A 73 -2.10 18.92 -11.00
CA LEU A 73 -1.39 19.62 -12.05
C LEU A 73 -2.20 20.78 -12.63
N THR A 74 -3.52 20.63 -12.78
CA THR A 74 -4.36 21.60 -13.49
C THR A 74 -5.03 22.65 -12.59
N GLU A 75 -5.22 22.38 -11.30
CA GLU A 75 -5.86 23.32 -10.38
C GLU A 75 -4.85 24.30 -9.77
N PRO A 76 -4.93 25.61 -10.06
CA PRO A 76 -3.92 26.59 -9.61
C PRO A 76 -3.78 26.63 -8.09
N ARG A 77 -4.91 26.60 -7.37
CA ARG A 77 -4.93 26.62 -5.89
C ARG A 77 -4.21 25.43 -5.26
N ILE A 78 -4.25 24.27 -5.91
CA ILE A 78 -3.63 23.03 -5.42
C ILE A 78 -2.17 22.99 -5.83
N ARG A 79 -1.86 23.42 -7.06
CA ARG A 79 -0.50 23.45 -7.59
C ARG A 79 0.41 24.34 -6.77
N ILE A 80 -0.05 25.55 -6.42
CA ILE A 80 0.72 26.52 -5.62
C ILE A 80 1.05 25.98 -4.21
N ASN A 81 0.14 25.18 -3.62
CA ASN A 81 0.31 24.62 -2.29
C ASN A 81 0.89 23.19 -2.28
N SER A 82 1.31 22.66 -3.44
CA SER A 82 1.86 21.30 -3.54
C SER A 82 3.38 21.31 -3.47
N LYS A 83 3.96 20.41 -2.68
CA LYS A 83 5.39 20.13 -2.72
C LYS A 83 5.74 19.34 -3.99
N THR A 84 6.93 19.56 -4.55
CA THR A 84 7.43 18.79 -5.70
C THR A 84 7.46 17.29 -5.41
N SER A 85 7.82 16.91 -4.18
CA SER A 85 7.79 15.52 -3.70
C SER A 85 6.42 14.86 -3.84
N ASP A 86 5.32 15.60 -3.65
CA ASP A 86 3.97 15.05 -3.75
C ASP A 86 3.59 14.75 -5.20
N ILE A 87 4.09 15.54 -6.14
CA ILE A 87 3.86 15.37 -7.57
C ILE A 87 4.70 14.20 -8.07
N VAL A 88 5.99 14.16 -7.73
CA VAL A 88 6.89 13.05 -8.10
C VAL A 88 6.33 11.73 -7.56
N LEU A 89 5.91 11.68 -6.30
CA LEU A 89 5.30 10.48 -5.74
C LEU A 89 4.05 10.04 -6.51
N LEU A 90 3.16 10.96 -6.87
CA LEU A 90 1.96 10.62 -7.64
C LEU A 90 2.31 10.10 -9.04
N VAL A 91 3.35 10.66 -9.69
CA VAL A 91 3.82 10.17 -10.99
C VAL A 91 4.43 8.78 -10.86
N LEU A 92 5.24 8.52 -9.84
CA LEU A 92 5.83 7.19 -9.59
C LEU A 92 4.75 6.14 -9.34
N LEU A 93 3.74 6.45 -8.51
CA LEU A 93 2.61 5.56 -8.27
C LEU A 93 1.75 5.36 -9.54
N TRP A 94 1.58 6.39 -10.36
CA TRP A 94 0.88 6.29 -11.64
C TRP A 94 1.61 5.34 -12.59
N LEU A 95 2.93 5.50 -12.73
CA LEU A 95 3.79 4.62 -13.53
C LEU A 95 3.78 3.19 -12.99
N GLN A 96 3.81 3.00 -11.66
CA GLN A 96 3.76 1.68 -11.04
C GLN A 96 2.46 0.94 -11.38
N LEU A 97 1.32 1.64 -11.30
CA LEU A 97 0.03 1.07 -11.65
C LEU A 97 -0.08 0.80 -13.16
N ALA A 98 0.45 1.69 -14.00
CA ALA A 98 0.49 1.47 -15.45
C ALA A 98 1.31 0.23 -15.82
N LEU A 99 2.51 0.10 -15.23
CA LEU A 99 3.36 -1.08 -15.40
C LEU A 99 2.67 -2.35 -14.87
N GLY A 100 2.02 -2.26 -13.70
CA GLY A 100 1.28 -3.39 -13.14
C GLY A 100 0.16 -3.87 -14.08
N LEU A 101 -0.67 -2.95 -14.58
CA LEU A 101 -1.70 -3.27 -15.57
C LEU A 101 -1.12 -3.82 -16.88
N ALA A 102 0.04 -3.32 -17.33
CA ALA A 102 0.72 -3.82 -18.51
C ALA A 102 1.25 -5.27 -18.34
N THR A 103 1.51 -5.73 -17.10
CA THR A 103 1.89 -7.13 -16.86
C THR A 103 0.73 -8.11 -16.96
N VAL A 104 -0.53 -7.67 -16.84
CA VAL A 104 -1.72 -8.53 -16.92
C VAL A 104 -1.82 -9.25 -18.28
N PRO A 105 -1.81 -8.58 -19.45
CA PRO A 105 -1.88 -9.27 -20.73
C PRO A 105 -0.66 -10.16 -20.99
N LEU A 106 0.53 -9.78 -20.48
CA LEU A 106 1.74 -10.61 -20.58
C LEU A 106 1.62 -11.90 -19.76
N SER A 107 1.04 -11.81 -18.56
CA SER A 107 0.77 -12.97 -17.71
C SER A 107 -0.28 -13.89 -18.34
N GLY A 108 -1.22 -13.32 -19.10
CA GLY A 108 -2.21 -14.09 -19.87
C GLY A 108 -1.64 -14.98 -20.97
N GLN A 109 -0.37 -14.79 -21.36
CA GLN A 109 0.32 -15.67 -22.31
C GLN A 109 0.84 -16.97 -21.66
N HIS A 110 0.95 -16.99 -20.32
CA HIS A 110 1.52 -18.09 -19.54
C HIS A 110 0.64 -18.38 -18.32
N LEU A 111 -0.49 -19.05 -18.53
CA LEU A 111 -1.48 -19.34 -17.50
C LEU A 111 -1.13 -20.52 -16.59
N ASP A 112 -0.01 -21.19 -16.85
CA ASP A 112 0.54 -22.29 -16.07
C ASP A 112 1.08 -21.86 -14.68
N GLY A 113 1.26 -20.55 -14.46
CA GLY A 113 1.65 -20.01 -13.15
C GLY A 113 3.16 -20.06 -12.87
N SER A 114 3.97 -20.51 -13.82
CA SER A 114 5.43 -20.61 -13.69
C SER A 114 6.09 -19.25 -13.45
N MET A 115 5.71 -18.23 -14.20
CA MET A 115 6.20 -16.86 -14.00
C MET A 115 5.78 -16.32 -12.63
N MET A 116 4.53 -16.55 -12.20
CA MET A 116 4.09 -16.18 -10.85
C MET A 116 4.93 -16.87 -9.77
N MET A 117 5.28 -18.14 -9.97
CA MET A 117 6.13 -18.88 -9.03
C MET A 117 7.53 -18.27 -8.91
N ASN A 118 8.13 -17.91 -10.04
CA ASN A 118 9.44 -17.26 -10.08
C ASN A 118 9.43 -15.90 -9.36
N LEU A 119 8.39 -15.09 -9.57
CA LEU A 119 8.22 -13.79 -8.91
C LEU A 119 7.96 -13.93 -7.41
N ALA A 120 7.11 -14.88 -7.00
CA ALA A 120 6.83 -15.17 -5.59
C ALA A 120 8.08 -15.72 -4.89
N GLY A 121 8.81 -16.63 -5.55
CA GLY A 121 10.07 -17.17 -5.06
C GLY A 121 11.13 -16.09 -4.85
N TRP A 122 11.25 -15.14 -5.79
CA TRP A 122 12.13 -13.97 -5.61
C TRP A 122 11.74 -13.16 -4.37
N ALA A 123 10.45 -12.84 -4.22
CA ALA A 123 9.98 -12.04 -3.09
C ALA A 123 10.24 -12.76 -1.75
N GLN A 124 9.95 -14.06 -1.69
CA GLN A 124 10.18 -14.89 -0.50
C GLN A 124 11.67 -15.00 -0.17
N ALA A 125 12.54 -15.21 -1.16
CA ALA A 125 13.98 -15.27 -0.97
C ALA A 125 14.53 -13.94 -0.41
N ILE A 126 14.05 -12.79 -0.90
CA ILE A 126 14.47 -11.47 -0.38
C ILE A 126 14.05 -11.29 1.08
N VAL A 127 12.79 -11.58 1.44
CA VAL A 127 12.33 -11.37 2.83
C VAL A 127 12.86 -12.41 3.82
N THR A 128 13.28 -13.58 3.34
CA THR A 128 13.93 -14.64 4.15
C THR A 128 15.44 -14.61 4.07
N PHE A 129 16.02 -13.59 3.42
CA PHE A 129 17.48 -13.39 3.27
C PHE A 129 18.21 -14.58 2.63
N GLN A 130 17.58 -15.27 1.69
CA GLN A 130 18.17 -16.37 0.95
C GLN A 130 18.95 -15.87 -0.29
N PRO A 131 20.13 -16.45 -0.58
CA PRO A 131 20.90 -16.11 -1.77
C PRO A 131 20.21 -16.63 -3.05
N GLY A 132 20.63 -16.13 -4.21
CA GLY A 132 20.17 -16.64 -5.50
C GLY A 132 18.84 -16.09 -6.02
N ALA A 133 18.20 -15.15 -5.31
CA ALA A 133 16.93 -14.54 -5.73
C ALA A 133 16.97 -13.96 -7.15
N VAL A 134 18.09 -13.39 -7.58
CA VAL A 134 18.25 -12.78 -8.91
C VAL A 134 18.11 -13.81 -10.04
N ALA A 135 18.54 -15.06 -9.82
CA ALA A 135 18.45 -16.12 -10.83
C ALA A 135 17.00 -16.44 -11.19
N LEU A 136 16.07 -16.30 -10.23
CA LEU A 136 14.63 -16.50 -10.46
C LEU A 136 14.02 -15.46 -11.41
N LEU A 137 14.71 -14.34 -11.65
CA LEU A 137 14.26 -13.29 -12.57
C LEU A 137 14.91 -13.35 -13.95
N ALA A 138 15.72 -14.37 -14.25
CA ALA A 138 16.43 -14.48 -15.52
C ALA A 138 15.47 -14.36 -16.72
N GLU A 139 14.41 -15.17 -16.71
CA GLU A 139 13.40 -15.26 -17.77
C GLU A 139 12.30 -14.20 -17.67
N ALA A 140 12.29 -13.41 -16.59
CA ALA A 140 11.28 -12.37 -16.40
C ALA A 140 11.41 -11.29 -17.48
N GLY A 141 10.28 -10.98 -18.15
CA GLY A 141 10.21 -9.92 -19.15
C GLY A 141 10.55 -8.54 -18.58
N PHE A 142 10.94 -7.62 -19.45
CA PHE A 142 11.36 -6.27 -19.07
C PHE A 142 10.30 -5.51 -18.25
N ILE A 143 9.02 -5.64 -18.58
CA ILE A 143 7.92 -4.96 -17.86
C ILE A 143 7.84 -5.42 -16.40
N PHE A 144 7.98 -6.73 -16.15
CA PHE A 144 8.01 -7.26 -14.78
C PHE A 144 9.20 -6.69 -14.00
N LYS A 145 10.40 -6.71 -14.59
CA LYS A 145 11.61 -6.16 -13.97
C LYS A 145 11.45 -4.66 -13.64
N MET A 146 10.88 -3.87 -14.55
CA MET A 146 10.59 -2.46 -14.32
C MET A 146 9.57 -2.23 -13.21
N HIS A 147 8.50 -3.04 -13.18
CA HIS A 147 7.48 -2.98 -12.13
C HIS A 147 8.10 -3.27 -10.75
N MET A 148 8.97 -4.28 -10.66
CA MET A 148 9.65 -4.64 -9.42
C MET A 148 10.63 -3.56 -8.99
N PHE A 149 11.46 -3.07 -9.91
CA PHE A 149 12.42 -1.99 -9.63
C PHE A 149 11.73 -0.73 -9.12
N LEU A 150 10.67 -0.29 -9.81
CA LEU A 150 9.91 0.89 -9.42
C LEU A 150 9.16 0.66 -8.09
N GLY A 151 8.62 -0.55 -7.87
CA GLY A 151 8.02 -0.95 -6.60
C GLY A 151 9.00 -0.83 -5.43
N MET A 152 10.20 -1.40 -5.57
CA MET A 152 11.26 -1.30 -4.55
C MET A 152 11.72 0.16 -4.35
N THR A 153 11.78 0.95 -5.42
CA THR A 153 12.08 2.38 -5.34
C THR A 153 11.03 3.14 -4.52
N ILE A 154 9.74 2.79 -4.65
CA ILE A 154 8.67 3.38 -3.84
C ILE A 154 8.86 3.05 -2.37
N PHE A 155 9.25 1.82 -2.02
CA PHE A 155 9.60 1.46 -0.64
C PHE A 155 10.82 2.22 -0.13
N PHE A 156 11.83 2.45 -0.97
CA PHE A 156 13.02 3.22 -0.60
C PHE A 156 12.70 4.69 -0.28
N ILE A 157 11.85 5.34 -1.08
CA ILE A 157 11.44 6.74 -0.83
C ILE A 157 10.33 6.88 0.22
N PHE A 158 9.74 5.76 0.65
CA PHE A 158 8.60 5.72 1.57
C PHE A 158 8.77 6.63 2.82
N PRO A 159 9.88 6.56 3.59
CA PRO A 159 10.01 7.34 4.82
C PRO A 159 10.20 8.85 4.57
N PHE A 160 10.58 9.25 3.36
CA PHE A 160 10.87 10.64 3.00
C PHE A 160 9.69 11.35 2.33
N THR A 161 8.59 10.64 2.12
CA THR A 161 7.42 11.16 1.42
C THR A 161 6.19 11.09 2.30
N ARG A 162 5.09 11.67 1.81
CA ARG A 162 3.78 11.57 2.45
C ARG A 162 3.28 10.14 2.61
N LEU A 163 3.90 9.11 2.01
CA LEU A 163 3.53 7.69 2.17
C LEU A 163 3.54 7.21 3.63
N VAL A 164 4.28 7.87 4.52
CA VAL A 164 4.28 7.57 5.97
C VAL A 164 2.88 7.59 6.60
N HIS A 165 1.90 8.27 5.99
CA HIS A 165 0.52 8.23 6.43
C HIS A 165 -0.10 6.82 6.47
N VAL A 166 0.45 5.87 5.69
CA VAL A 166 -0.01 4.47 5.68
C VAL A 166 0.14 3.84 7.06
N TRP A 167 1.23 4.11 7.78
CA TRP A 167 1.43 3.61 9.15
C TRP A 167 0.36 4.13 10.11
N SER A 168 0.07 5.43 10.04
CA SER A 168 -1.02 6.03 10.83
C SER A 168 -2.40 5.50 10.39
N GLY A 169 -2.55 5.15 9.11
CA GLY A 169 -3.72 4.48 8.57
C GLY A 169 -3.94 3.12 9.23
N PHE A 170 -2.91 2.28 9.34
CA PHE A 170 -3.02 1.01 10.07
C PHE A 170 -3.26 1.21 11.57
N ALA A 171 -2.59 2.19 12.18
CA ALA A 171 -2.82 2.54 13.59
C ALA A 171 -4.25 3.01 13.85
N SER A 172 -4.96 3.52 12.84
CA SER A 172 -6.36 3.95 12.97
C SER A 172 -7.32 2.80 13.28
N VAL A 173 -6.96 1.53 13.01
CA VAL A 173 -7.75 0.37 13.44
C VAL A 173 -7.91 0.35 14.97
N GLY A 174 -6.91 0.82 15.71
CA GLY A 174 -6.98 0.96 17.18
C GLY A 174 -8.05 1.97 17.64
N TYR A 175 -8.54 2.84 16.76
CA TYR A 175 -9.65 3.75 17.07
C TYR A 175 -10.93 2.99 17.41
N LEU A 176 -11.15 1.80 16.84
CA LEU A 176 -12.30 0.96 17.14
C LEU A 176 -12.39 0.57 18.63
N LEU A 177 -11.26 0.57 19.33
CA LEU A 177 -11.14 0.21 20.74
C LEU A 177 -10.89 1.44 21.63
N ARG A 178 -10.78 2.64 21.05
CA ARG A 178 -10.40 3.84 21.76
C ARG A 178 -11.61 4.46 22.47
N PRO A 179 -11.51 4.82 23.76
CA PRO A 179 -12.56 5.57 24.44
C PRO A 179 -12.83 6.91 23.73
N TYR A 180 -14.11 7.33 23.67
CA TYR A 180 -14.49 8.60 23.06
C TYR A 180 -13.76 9.80 23.68
N GLN A 181 -13.67 9.81 25.01
CA GLN A 181 -12.97 10.85 25.74
C GLN A 181 -11.57 10.39 26.14
N VAL A 182 -10.57 11.16 25.73
CA VAL A 182 -9.18 10.96 26.14
C VAL A 182 -8.72 12.20 26.88
N VAL A 183 -8.55 12.07 28.19
CA VAL A 183 -7.99 13.11 29.05
C VAL A 183 -6.52 12.80 29.27
N ARG A 184 -5.64 13.77 28.99
CA ARG A 184 -4.22 13.66 29.31
C ARG A 184 -3.95 14.41 30.60
N ALA A 185 -3.55 13.67 31.65
CA ALA A 185 -3.14 14.29 32.90
C ALA A 185 -1.85 15.10 32.69
N GLN A 186 -1.80 16.29 33.30
CA GLN A 186 -0.60 17.10 33.33
C GLN A 186 0.41 16.46 34.29
N ARG A 187 1.36 15.68 33.76
CA ARG A 187 2.48 15.18 34.57
C ARG A 187 3.57 16.26 34.67
N LEU A 188 3.29 17.31 35.43
CA LEU A 188 4.32 18.24 35.91
C LEU A 188 4.97 17.64 37.16
N ASN A 189 5.97 16.77 37.00
CA ASN A 189 6.88 16.36 38.09
C ASN A 189 6.19 16.13 39.46
N VAL A 190 5.02 15.50 39.45
CA VAL A 190 4.17 15.37 40.63
C VAL A 190 4.55 14.10 41.40
N PRO A 191 4.70 14.16 42.74
CA PRO A 191 5.06 13.01 43.55
C PRO A 191 4.15 11.81 43.29
N ALA A 192 4.72 10.60 43.38
CA ALA A 192 3.96 9.36 43.25
C ALA A 192 2.74 9.39 44.19
N GLY A 193 1.53 9.20 43.65
CA GLY A 193 0.28 9.15 44.43
C GLY A 193 -0.74 10.25 44.13
N GLN A 194 -0.38 11.36 43.48
CA GLN A 194 -1.34 12.45 43.20
C GLN A 194 -2.46 12.12 42.20
N ASN A 195 -2.30 11.07 41.40
CA ASN A 195 -3.32 10.63 40.44
C ASN A 195 -4.34 9.64 41.06
N GLN A 196 -4.24 9.33 42.36
CA GLN A 196 -5.23 8.49 43.02
C GLN A 196 -6.45 9.34 43.41
N PRO A 197 -7.68 8.83 43.19
CA PRO A 197 -8.88 9.52 43.68
C PRO A 197 -8.76 9.69 45.19
N ARG A 198 -8.94 10.92 45.69
CA ARG A 198 -8.99 11.19 47.13
C ARG A 198 -10.10 10.35 47.73
N GLN A 199 -9.77 9.53 48.73
CA GLN A 199 -10.79 8.82 49.50
C GLN A 199 -11.72 9.86 50.14
N PRO A 200 -13.04 9.72 50.00
CA PRO A 200 -13.99 10.57 50.71
C PRO A 200 -13.82 10.33 52.21
N GLY A 201 -13.31 11.32 52.96
CA GLY A 201 -13.16 11.24 54.42
C GLY A 201 -11.75 11.45 54.99
N ALA A 202 -10.72 11.65 54.15
CA ALA A 202 -9.42 12.08 54.66
C ALA A 202 -9.47 13.58 55.01
N GLY A 203 -9.74 13.86 56.29
CA GLY A 203 -9.77 15.20 56.88
C GLY A 203 -8.41 15.89 56.88
N VAL A 204 -8.51 17.21 57.11
CA VAL A 204 -7.50 18.29 57.10
C VAL A 204 -6.13 17.91 57.66
#